data_AF-A0A933RW51-F1
#
_entry.id   AF-A0A933RW51-F1
#
_cell.length_a   1.000
_cell.length_b   1.000
_cell.length_c   1.000
_cell.angle_alpha   90.00
_cell.angle_beta   90.00
_cell.angle_gamma   90.00
#
_symmetry.space_group_name_H-M   'P 1'
#
loop_
_entity.id
_entity.type
_entity.pdbx_description
1 polymer ?
#
loop_
_entity_poly.entity_id
_entity_poly.type
_entity_poly.pdbx_seq_one_letter_code
_entity_poly.pdbx_strand_id
1 'polypeptide(L)' 'MLTNAPLALRMTKEVFNFGLCAPSLEHQIHMENRTQVVNFFTDDFREGAMSFLEKRAPQYGDK' A
#
# COMPACT_ATOMS: atom_id res chain seq x y z
N MET A 1 -11.95 -5.34 3.59
CA MET A 1 -11.56 -3.91 3.47
C MET A 1 -11.24 -3.28 4.83
N LEU A 2 -11.97 -3.60 5.91
CA LEU A 2 -11.77 -2.99 7.24
C LEU A 2 -10.56 -3.52 8.05
N THR A 3 -9.89 -4.56 7.58
CA THR A 3 -8.76 -5.22 8.28
C THR A 3 -7.39 -4.90 7.67
N ASN A 4 -7.33 -3.97 6.72
CA ASN A 4 -6.10 -3.59 6.00
C ASN A 4 -5.82 -2.10 6.23
N ALA A 5 -4.56 -1.69 6.08
CA ALA A 5 -4.16 -0.28 6.12
C ALA A 5 -4.97 0.53 5.08
N PRO A 6 -5.79 1.50 5.49
CA PRO A 6 -6.70 2.22 4.58
C PRO A 6 -5.99 2.94 3.45
N LEU A 7 -4.85 3.59 3.72
CA LEU A 7 -4.06 4.28 2.70
C LEU A 7 -3.48 3.29 1.69
N ALA A 8 -2.87 2.19 2.17
CA ALA A 8 -2.31 1.16 1.31
C ALA A 8 -3.38 0.59 0.37
N LEU A 9 -4.58 0.28 0.90
CA LEU A 9 -5.67 -0.24 0.10
C LEU A 9 -6.17 0.76 -0.97
N ARG A 10 -6.22 2.06 -0.63
CA ARG A 10 -6.57 3.13 -1.57
C ARG A 10 -5.56 3.21 -2.70
N MET A 11 -4.26 3.21 -2.37
CA MET A 11 -3.18 3.26 -3.34
C MET A 11 -3.11 2.01 -4.21
N THR A 12 -3.33 0.81 -3.66
CA THR A 12 -3.40 -0.42 -4.45
C THR A 12 -4.49 -0.32 -5.53
N LYS A 13 -5.65 0.25 -5.20
CA LYS A 13 -6.72 0.48 -6.18
C LYS A 13 -6.33 1.52 -7.24
N GLU A 14 -5.61 2.57 -6.85
CA GLU A 14 -5.10 3.59 -7.77
C GLU A 14 -4.11 2.97 -8.78
N VAL A 15 -3.14 2.19 -8.29
CA VAL A 15 -2.15 1.46 -9.10
C VAL A 15 -2.82 0.45 -10.02
N PHE A 16 -3.81 -0.29 -9.50
CA PHE A 16 -4.57 -1.26 -10.29
C PHE A 16 -5.34 -0.60 -11.43
N ASN A 17 -6.08 0.48 -11.14
CA ASN A 17 -6.85 1.21 -12.14
C ASN A 17 -5.94 1.87 -13.18
N PHE A 18 -4.79 2.41 -12.77
CA PHE A 18 -3.80 2.96 -13.68
C PHE A 18 -3.26 1.87 -14.64
N GLY A 19 -3.00 0.67 -14.12
CA GLY A 19 -2.47 -0.46 -14.90
C GLY A 19 -3.36 -0.94 -16.05
N LEU A 20 -4.66 -0.67 -16.00
CA LEU A 20 -5.58 -1.01 -17.09
C LEU A 20 -5.25 -0.29 -18.41
N CYS A 21 -4.65 0.90 -18.31
CA CYS A 21 -4.31 1.74 -19.46
C CYS A 21 -2.88 2.29 -19.37
N ALA A 22 -2.01 1.62 -18.62
CA ALA A 22 -0.62 2.03 -18.51
C ALA A 22 0.06 1.99 -19.89
N PRO A 23 0.73 3.08 -20.34
CA PRO A 23 1.35 3.14 -21.67
C PRO A 23 2.47 2.12 -21.89
N SER A 24 3.08 1.64 -20.81
CA SER A 24 4.11 0.61 -20.80
C SER A 24 4.30 0.04 -19.39
N LEU A 25 5.05 -1.06 -19.29
CA LEU A 25 5.47 -1.64 -18.01
C LEU A 25 6.27 -0.66 -17.16
N GLU A 26 7.14 0.14 -17.77
CA GLU A 26 7.96 1.13 -17.07
C GLU A 26 7.09 2.18 -16.35
N HIS A 27 6.02 2.64 -17.00
CA HIS A 27 5.08 3.57 -16.40
C HIS A 27 4.35 2.95 -15.21
N GLN A 28 3.98 1.67 -15.31
CA GLN A 28 3.37 0.93 -14.19
C GLN A 28 4.34 0.81 -13.01
N ILE A 29 5.61 0.49 -13.27
CA ILE A 29 6.65 0.38 -12.24
C ILE A 29 6.85 1.73 -11.54
N HIS A 30 6.89 2.83 -12.27
CA HIS A 30 7.00 4.17 -11.67
C HIS A 30 5.78 4.52 -10.80
N MET A 31 4.57 4.18 -11.27
CA MET A 31 3.35 4.39 -10.49
C MET A 31 3.35 3.56 -9.19
N GLU A 32 3.76 2.30 -9.27
CA GLU A 32 3.88 1.44 -8.09
C GLU A 32 4.95 1.96 -7.12
N ASN A 33 6.14 2.29 -7.62
CA ASN A 33 7.24 2.82 -6.81
C ASN A 33 6.83 4.08 -6.03
N ARG A 34 6.09 5.01 -6.67
CA ARG A 34 5.52 6.17 -5.96
C ARG A 34 4.71 5.75 -4.74
N THR A 35 3.82 4.78 -4.90
CA THR A 35 2.94 4.35 -3.80
C THR A 35 3.69 3.58 -2.71
N GLN A 36 4.71 2.79 -3.07
CA GLN A 36 5.56 2.10 -2.12
C GLN A 36 6.37 3.11 -1.28
N VAL A 37 6.98 4.11 -1.92
CA VAL A 37 7.72 5.17 -1.22
C VAL A 37 6.81 5.91 -0.23
N VAL A 38 5.59 6.28 -0.62
CA VAL A 38 4.67 6.97 0.32
C VAL A 38 4.28 6.07 1.48
N ASN A 39 3.91 4.81 1.23
CA ASN A 39 3.53 3.88 2.30
C ASN A 39 4.70 3.56 3.24
N PHE A 40 5.94 3.53 2.75
CA PHE A 40 7.10 3.20 3.58
C PHE A 40 7.30 4.15 4.78
N PHE A 41 6.83 5.39 4.65
CA PHE A 41 6.92 6.40 5.71
C PHE A 41 5.70 6.46 6.64
N THR A 42 4.70 5.59 6.47
CA THR A 42 3.53 5.57 7.36
C THR A 42 3.73 4.67 8.56
N ASP A 43 3.02 4.97 9.66
CA ASP A 43 2.99 4.10 10.83
C ASP A 43 2.27 2.78 10.54
N ASP A 44 1.29 2.79 9.63
CA ASP A 44 0.59 1.59 9.17
C ASP A 44 1.53 0.57 8.50
N PHE A 45 2.57 1.03 7.79
CA PHE A 45 3.57 0.12 7.23
C PHE A 45 4.41 -0.55 8.32
N ARG A 46 4.88 0.24 9.31
CA ARG A 46 5.60 -0.30 10.46
C ARG A 46 4.75 -1.28 11.25
N GLU A 47 3.51 -0.93 11.52
CA GLU A 47 2.55 -1.76 12.24
C GLU A 47 2.22 -3.05 11.48
N GLY A 48 2.04 -2.98 10.16
CA GLY A 48 1.86 -4.16 9.32
C GLY A 48 3.04 -5.12 9.40
N ALA A 49 4.27 -4.59 9.34
CA ALA A 49 5.49 -5.40 9.47
C ALA A 49 5.62 -6.02 10.87
N MET A 50 5.43 -5.22 11.94
CA MET A 50 5.58 -5.69 13.32
C MET A 50 4.49 -6.69 13.71
N SER A 51 3.23 -6.42 13.40
CA SER A 51 2.13 -7.34 13.69
C SER A 51 2.27 -8.69 13.00
N PHE A 52 2.83 -8.71 11.78
CA PHE A 52 3.14 -9.93 11.06
C PHE A 52 4.24 -10.74 11.76
N LEU A 53 5.33 -10.09 12.17
CA LEU A 53 6.42 -10.73 12.93
C LEU A 53 5.94 -11.25 14.29
N GLU A 54 5.08 -10.49 14.96
CA GLU A 54 4.51 -10.81 16.28
C GLU A 54 3.33 -11.80 16.19
N LYS A 55 2.87 -12.17 14.99
CA LYS A 55 1.73 -13.07 14.74
C LYS A 55 0.44 -12.61 15.42
N ARG A 56 0.22 -11.30 15.48
CA ARG A 56 -1.01 -10.69 16.03
C ARG A 56 -1.80 -9.98 14.95
N ALA A 57 -3.04 -9.62 15.27
CA ALA A 57 -3.81 -8.75 14.39
C ALA A 57 -3.17 -7.33 14.32
N PRO A 58 -3.09 -6.73 13.12
CA PRO A 58 -2.62 -5.35 12.98
C PRO A 58 -3.65 -4.34 13.49
N GLN A 59 -3.18 -3.20 13.96
CA GLN A 59 -3.96 -2.07 14.44
C GLN A 59 -3.64 -0.82 13.61
N TYR A 60 -4.29 -0.69 12.46
CA TYR A 60 -4.08 0.45 11.57
C TYR A 60 -4.78 1.72 12.09
N GLY A 61 -4.09 2.85 11.99
CA GLY A 61 -4.51 4.13 12.58
C GLY A 61 -4.90 5.19 11.56
N ASP A 62 -4.31 5.16 10.36
CA ASP A 62 -4.55 6.17 9.32
C ASP A 62 -5.85 5.86 8.56
N LYS A 63 -6.88 6.69 8.71
CA LYS A 63 -8.13 6.63 7.94
C LYS A 63 -8.06 7.48 6.66
#